data_AF-A0A8T6MC39-F1
#
_entry.id   AF-A0A8T6MC39-F1
#
_cell.length_a   1.000
_cell.length_b   1.000
_cell.length_c   1.000
_cell.angle_alpha   90.00
_cell.angle_beta   90.00
_cell.angle_gamma   90.00
#
_symmetry.space_group_name_H-M   'P 1'
#
loop_
_entity.id
_entity.type
_entity.pdbx_description
1 polymer ?
#
loop_
_entity_poly.entity_id
_entity_poly.type
_entity_poly.pdbx_seq_one_letter_code
_entity_poly.pdbx_strand_id
1 'polypeptide(L)'
;MNIINKQKLVLWHGGRDLEFEYRKAKMPTKGRWEHGPGLYLTTHYETAKQYAKGGGKTYNVEFELGNDIKNIYINLDSVLSFVKDYAIRKKQNDVIKDIHNNMKRLNLLDKVGAEVVLNLLFNYDAIKGKNVLKLNEFLVENNVDYGVVTNFSGRDEIVFVLFNLKKINKVVPISSKDVLLSDFEIKINYNNEYRKNKISI
;
A
#
# COMPACT_ATOMS: atom_id res chain seq x y z
N MET A 1 18.67 -23.73 -3.12
CA MET A 1 18.76 -22.31 -2.74
C MET A 1 18.25 -21.50 -3.93
N ASN A 2 17.00 -21.02 -3.89
CA ASN A 2 16.49 -20.18 -4.97
C ASN A 2 16.97 -18.76 -4.76
N ILE A 3 17.82 -18.27 -5.66
CA ILE A 3 18.14 -16.85 -5.77
C ILE A 3 16.85 -16.18 -6.23
N ILE A 4 16.03 -15.69 -5.30
CA ILE A 4 14.90 -14.82 -5.63
C ILE A 4 15.53 -13.54 -6.15
N ASN A 5 15.58 -13.39 -7.47
CA ASN A 5 15.99 -12.16 -8.11
C ASN A 5 14.91 -11.12 -7.77
N LYS A 6 15.13 -10.34 -6.72
CA LYS A 6 14.16 -9.36 -6.25
C LYS A 6 14.11 -8.24 -7.28
N GLN A 7 13.02 -8.18 -8.04
CA GLN A 7 12.78 -7.11 -8.99
C GLN A 7 12.73 -5.78 -8.25
N LYS A 8 13.55 -4.83 -8.69
CA LYS A 8 13.55 -3.46 -8.19
C LYS A 8 12.76 -2.56 -9.12
N LEU A 9 12.08 -1.58 -8.53
CA LEU A 9 11.41 -0.51 -9.26
C LEU A 9 11.90 0.84 -8.76
N VAL A 10 11.95 1.82 -9.66
CA VAL A 10 12.13 3.23 -9.33
C VAL A 10 10.84 3.93 -9.72
N LEU A 11 10.23 4.64 -8.77
CA LEU A 11 8.97 5.37 -8.98
C LEU A 11 9.05 6.77 -8.37
N TRP A 12 8.16 7.64 -8.80
CA TRP A 12 8.07 9.01 -8.33
C TRP A 12 7.33 9.11 -6.99
N HIS A 13 7.80 10.01 -6.13
CA HIS A 13 7.08 10.48 -4.96
C HIS A 13 7.10 12.00 -4.90
N GLY A 14 6.00 12.60 -4.44
CA GLY A 14 5.91 14.04 -4.17
C GLY A 14 5.66 14.29 -2.69
N GLY A 15 6.51 15.08 -2.03
CA GLY A 15 6.31 15.34 -0.62
C GLY A 15 7.44 16.15 0.03
N ARG A 16 7.57 16.01 1.35
CA ARG A 16 8.58 16.71 2.16
C ARG A 16 9.39 15.73 2.97
N ASP A 17 10.67 16.05 3.09
CA ASP A 17 11.61 15.42 4.02
C ASP A 17 11.60 13.89 3.92
N LEU A 18 11.49 13.38 2.69
CA LEU A 18 11.53 11.94 2.46
C LEU A 18 12.98 11.45 2.57
N GLU A 19 13.94 12.27 2.14
CA GLU A 19 15.38 11.97 2.17
C GLU A 19 15.93 11.74 3.60
N PHE A 20 15.26 12.27 4.63
CA PHE A 20 15.73 12.20 6.02
C PHE A 20 15.13 11.02 6.81
N GLU A 21 13.86 10.66 6.59
CA GLU A 21 13.16 9.62 7.39
C GLU A 21 12.26 8.69 6.56
N TYR A 22 12.73 8.20 5.40
CA TYR A 22 11.92 7.34 4.52
C TYR A 22 11.60 5.94 5.08
N ARG A 23 12.25 5.49 6.16
CA ARG A 23 12.03 4.14 6.74
C ARG A 23 10.95 4.10 7.82
N LYS A 24 10.40 5.26 8.23
CA LYS A 24 9.38 5.34 9.28
C LYS A 24 8.03 5.73 8.67
N ALA A 25 6.98 4.99 9.02
CA ALA A 25 5.63 5.37 8.65
C ALA A 25 5.28 6.71 9.31
N LYS A 26 4.90 7.70 8.51
CA LYS A 26 4.47 9.02 9.01
C LYS A 26 3.00 8.96 9.41
N MET A 27 2.63 9.73 10.44
CA MET A 27 1.23 9.84 10.85
C MET A 27 0.37 10.32 9.67
N PRO A 28 -0.65 9.54 9.27
CA PRO A 28 -1.48 9.92 8.14
C PRO A 28 -2.38 11.10 8.52
N THR A 29 -2.44 12.11 7.66
CA THR A 29 -3.45 13.16 7.77
C THR A 29 -4.76 12.65 7.17
N LYS A 30 -5.89 13.15 7.68
CA LYS A 30 -7.23 12.79 7.16
C LYS A 30 -7.28 12.94 5.63
N GLY A 31 -7.83 11.93 4.94
CA GLY A 31 -7.98 11.93 3.48
C GLY A 31 -6.71 11.65 2.66
N ARG A 32 -5.58 11.28 3.29
CA ARG A 32 -4.33 10.96 2.56
C ARG A 32 -3.98 9.47 2.53
N TRP A 33 -4.94 8.61 2.82
CA TRP A 33 -4.72 7.16 2.94
C TRP A 33 -5.84 6.36 2.29
N GLU A 34 -6.54 6.90 1.29
CA GLU A 34 -7.72 6.31 0.64
C GLU A 34 -7.50 4.90 0.05
N HIS A 35 -6.24 4.53 -0.17
CA HIS A 35 -5.81 3.25 -0.74
C HIS A 35 -4.88 2.46 0.18
N GLY A 36 -4.57 2.99 1.36
CA GLY A 36 -3.87 2.27 2.42
C GLY A 36 -2.95 3.17 3.25
N PRO A 37 -2.56 2.72 4.45
CA PRO A 37 -1.65 3.48 5.30
C PRO A 37 -0.20 3.24 4.89
N GLY A 38 0.28 3.92 3.84
CA GLY A 38 1.62 3.69 3.31
C GLY A 38 2.20 4.88 2.56
N LEU A 39 3.42 4.71 2.03
CA LEU A 39 4.04 5.68 1.15
C LEU A 39 3.54 5.47 -0.29
N TYR A 40 2.98 6.51 -0.87
CA TYR A 40 2.44 6.49 -2.23
C TYR A 40 3.54 6.80 -3.24
N LEU A 41 3.76 5.88 -4.17
CA LEU A 41 4.69 6.01 -5.29
C LEU A 41 3.92 5.90 -6.60
N THR A 42 4.21 6.77 -7.56
CA THR A 42 3.49 6.85 -8.83
C THR A 42 4.44 6.67 -10.02
N THR A 43 3.91 6.13 -11.10
CA THR A 43 4.55 6.09 -12.41
C THR A 43 4.58 7.45 -13.10
N HIS A 44 3.80 8.43 -12.65
CA HIS A 44 3.63 9.73 -13.31
C HIS A 44 4.28 10.87 -12.53
N TYR A 45 5.27 11.52 -13.14
CA TYR A 45 5.96 12.67 -12.55
C TYR A 45 4.99 13.82 -12.19
N GLU A 46 4.03 14.12 -13.07
CA GLU A 46 3.08 15.22 -12.84
C GLU A 46 2.22 14.99 -11.59
N THR A 47 1.86 13.75 -11.28
CA THR A 47 1.17 13.44 -10.02
C THR A 47 2.08 13.71 -8.83
N ALA A 48 3.34 13.24 -8.85
CA ALA A 48 4.29 13.54 -7.78
C ALA A 48 4.51 15.05 -7.61
N LYS A 49 4.65 15.80 -8.70
CA LYS A 49 4.79 17.26 -8.68
C LYS A 49 3.60 17.96 -8.02
N GLN A 50 2.37 17.47 -8.22
CA GLN A 50 1.18 18.01 -7.54
C GLN A 50 1.26 17.86 -6.01
N TYR A 51 1.84 16.76 -5.52
CA TYR A 51 2.04 16.53 -4.08
C TYR A 51 3.30 17.21 -3.50
N ALA A 52 4.21 17.69 -4.35
CA ALA A 52 5.42 18.43 -3.96
C ALA A 52 5.21 19.95 -3.75
N LYS A 53 3.96 20.45 -3.79
CA LYS A 53 3.66 21.89 -3.68
C LYS A 53 4.09 22.53 -2.34
N GLY A 54 4.31 23.84 -2.37
CA GLY A 54 4.57 24.67 -1.18
C GLY A 54 5.98 24.56 -0.59
N GLY A 55 6.98 24.14 -1.38
CA GLY A 55 8.34 23.88 -0.91
C GLY A 55 8.60 22.40 -0.59
N GLY A 56 7.76 21.49 -1.12
CA GLY A 56 8.11 20.08 -1.22
C GLY A 56 9.07 19.82 -2.39
N LYS A 57 9.46 18.56 -2.53
CA LYS A 57 10.33 18.08 -3.61
C LYS A 57 9.69 16.85 -4.26
N THR A 58 10.12 16.59 -5.48
CA THR A 58 9.91 15.31 -6.16
C THR A 58 11.09 14.40 -5.88
N TYR A 59 10.83 13.11 -5.72
CA TYR A 59 11.84 12.11 -5.42
C TYR A 59 11.72 10.92 -6.37
N ASN A 60 12.86 10.38 -6.76
CA ASN A 60 12.94 9.01 -7.25
C ASN A 60 13.15 8.08 -6.06
N VAL A 61 12.27 7.10 -5.92
CA VAL A 61 12.29 6.11 -4.85
C VAL A 61 12.54 4.74 -5.46
N GLU A 62 13.73 4.18 -5.19
CA GLU A 62 14.08 2.80 -5.53
C GLU A 62 13.66 1.87 -4.39
N PHE A 63 12.94 0.80 -4.73
CA PHE A 63 12.51 -0.21 -3.78
C PHE A 63 12.48 -1.61 -4.38
N GLU A 64 12.63 -2.61 -3.52
CA GLU A 64 12.45 -4.02 -3.87
C GLU A 64 10.98 -4.41 -3.84
N LEU A 65 10.50 -5.08 -4.90
CA LEU A 65 9.20 -5.74 -4.87
C LEU A 65 9.20 -6.84 -3.79
N GLY A 66 8.07 -6.89 -3.10
CA GLY A 66 7.78 -7.89 -2.08
C GLY A 66 6.44 -8.55 -2.33
N ASN A 67 5.65 -8.75 -1.27
CA ASN A 67 4.33 -9.31 -1.38
C ASN A 67 3.25 -8.23 -1.60
N ASP A 68 2.50 -8.36 -2.69
CA ASP A 68 1.27 -7.59 -2.94
C ASP A 68 0.17 -8.01 -1.94
N ILE A 69 -0.51 -7.04 -1.35
CA ILE A 69 -1.67 -7.21 -0.45
C ILE A 69 -2.76 -8.11 -1.04
N LYS A 70 -2.93 -8.12 -2.36
CA LYS A 70 -3.90 -8.97 -3.06
C LYS A 70 -3.61 -10.47 -2.94
N ASN A 71 -2.36 -10.84 -2.62
CA ASN A 71 -1.89 -12.23 -2.58
C ASN A 71 -1.68 -12.75 -1.15
N ILE A 72 -2.00 -11.94 -0.13
CA ILE A 72 -1.80 -12.29 1.28
C ILE A 72 -3.14 -12.61 1.94
N TYR A 73 -3.13 -13.70 2.72
CA TYR A 73 -4.22 -14.08 3.60
C TYR A 73 -3.72 -14.02 5.05
N ILE A 74 -4.55 -13.46 5.93
CA ILE A 74 -4.27 -13.27 7.35
C ILE A 74 -5.18 -14.20 8.14
N ASN A 75 -4.66 -14.81 9.21
CA ASN A 75 -5.44 -15.66 10.11
C ASN A 75 -6.64 -14.87 10.69
N LEU A 76 -7.82 -15.51 10.70
CA LEU A 76 -9.06 -14.88 11.12
C LEU A 76 -8.98 -14.35 12.55
N ASP A 77 -8.46 -15.13 13.49
CA ASP A 77 -8.40 -14.72 14.89
C ASP A 77 -7.53 -13.47 15.08
N SER A 78 -6.40 -13.39 14.36
CA SER A 78 -5.57 -12.18 14.33
C SER A 78 -6.32 -10.96 13.80
N VAL A 79 -7.10 -11.13 12.72
CA VAL A 79 -7.94 -10.05 12.17
C VAL A 79 -9.02 -9.63 13.17
N LEU A 80 -9.72 -10.58 13.78
CA LEU A 80 -10.79 -10.30 14.74
C LEU A 80 -10.24 -9.59 15.99
N SER A 81 -9.06 -9.99 16.48
CA SER A 81 -8.38 -9.29 17.58
C SER A 81 -8.05 -7.86 17.17
N PHE A 82 -7.41 -7.66 16.01
CA PHE A 82 -7.07 -6.33 15.52
C PHE A 82 -8.29 -5.40 15.44
N VAL A 83 -9.40 -5.89 14.89
CA VAL A 83 -10.64 -5.10 14.79
C VAL A 83 -11.18 -4.74 16.18
N LYS A 84 -11.18 -5.68 17.13
CA LYS A 84 -11.62 -5.42 18.51
C LYS A 84 -10.75 -4.39 19.24
N ASP A 85 -9.44 -4.42 18.99
CA ASP A 85 -8.46 -3.58 19.68
C ASP A 85 -8.38 -2.17 19.11
N TYR A 86 -8.47 -2.02 17.78
CA TYR A 86 -8.12 -0.78 17.09
C TYR A 86 -9.23 -0.14 16.26
N ALA A 87 -10.27 -0.89 15.87
CA ALA A 87 -11.38 -0.29 15.15
C ALA A 87 -12.31 0.48 16.10
N ILE A 88 -12.99 1.50 15.57
CA ILE A 88 -13.95 2.31 16.30
C ILE A 88 -15.07 1.40 16.81
N ARG A 89 -15.31 1.40 18.13
CA ARG A 89 -16.22 0.45 18.80
C ARG A 89 -17.59 0.29 18.15
N LYS A 90 -18.24 1.40 17.76
CA LYS A 90 -19.55 1.38 17.09
C LYS A 90 -19.56 0.76 15.68
N LYS A 91 -18.39 0.49 15.09
CA LYS A 91 -18.21 -0.08 13.75
C LYS A 91 -17.71 -1.53 13.78
N GLN A 92 -17.23 -2.01 14.92
CA GLN A 92 -16.61 -3.33 15.05
C GLN A 92 -17.55 -4.46 14.59
N ASN A 93 -18.80 -4.43 15.03
CA ASN A 93 -19.77 -5.48 14.69
C ASN A 93 -20.05 -5.54 13.18
N ASP A 94 -20.19 -4.39 12.52
CA ASP A 94 -20.43 -4.33 11.07
C ASP A 94 -19.23 -4.88 10.29
N VAL A 95 -18.01 -4.46 10.67
CA VAL A 95 -16.77 -4.93 10.05
C VAL A 95 -16.61 -6.44 10.24
N ILE A 96 -16.81 -6.97 11.45
CA ILE A 96 -16.67 -8.41 11.75
C ILE A 96 -17.70 -9.23 10.97
N LYS A 97 -18.96 -8.75 10.92
CA LYS A 97 -20.02 -9.41 10.15
C LYS A 97 -19.62 -9.52 8.67
N ASP A 98 -19.11 -8.46 8.08
CA ASP A 98 -18.74 -8.45 6.67
C ASP A 98 -17.46 -9.22 6.35
N ILE A 99 -16.53 -9.34 7.31
CA ILE A 99 -15.43 -10.31 7.24
C ILE A 99 -15.99 -11.73 7.08
N HIS A 100 -16.90 -12.15 7.96
CA HIS A 100 -17.49 -13.48 7.87
C HIS A 100 -18.30 -13.70 6.60
N ASN A 101 -19.06 -12.69 6.14
CA ASN A 101 -19.79 -12.75 4.88
C ASN A 101 -18.84 -12.95 3.68
N ASN A 102 -17.71 -12.23 3.66
CA ASN A 102 -16.71 -12.37 2.62
C ASN A 102 -16.06 -13.76 2.62
N MET A 103 -15.70 -14.28 3.81
CA MET A 103 -15.15 -15.63 3.97
C MET A 103 -16.12 -16.69 3.46
N LYS A 104 -17.40 -16.60 3.84
CA LYS A 104 -18.44 -17.53 3.38
C LYS A 104 -18.56 -17.52 1.85
N ARG A 105 -18.54 -16.34 1.22
CA ARG A 105 -18.60 -16.21 -0.25
C ARG A 105 -17.39 -16.83 -0.95
N LEU A 106 -16.22 -16.78 -0.33
CA LEU A 106 -14.97 -17.32 -0.88
C LEU A 106 -14.66 -18.74 -0.41
N ASN A 107 -15.55 -19.38 0.35
CA ASN A 107 -15.35 -20.69 0.97
C ASN A 107 -14.05 -20.79 1.79
N LEU A 108 -13.75 -19.75 2.58
CA LEU A 108 -12.60 -19.69 3.50
C LEU A 108 -13.07 -19.99 4.92
N LEU A 109 -12.26 -20.73 5.68
CA LEU A 109 -12.61 -21.16 7.04
C LEU A 109 -11.91 -20.36 8.14
N ASP A 110 -10.61 -20.10 7.98
CA ASP A 110 -9.73 -19.61 9.05
C ASP A 110 -8.85 -18.43 8.64
N LYS A 111 -9.06 -17.88 7.43
CA LYS A 111 -8.23 -16.81 6.87
C LYS A 111 -9.03 -15.82 6.03
N VAL A 112 -8.56 -14.58 6.00
CA VAL A 112 -9.16 -13.45 5.28
C VAL A 112 -8.12 -12.80 4.39
N GLY A 113 -8.49 -12.44 3.16
CA GLY A 113 -7.58 -11.68 2.28
C GLY A 113 -7.22 -10.33 2.91
N ALA A 114 -5.93 -9.97 2.93
CA ALA A 114 -5.47 -8.73 3.55
C ALA A 114 -6.12 -7.48 2.91
N GLU A 115 -6.31 -7.49 1.58
CA GLU A 115 -7.00 -6.42 0.86
C GLU A 115 -8.47 -6.27 1.30
N VAL A 116 -9.14 -7.39 1.60
CA VAL A 116 -10.52 -7.38 2.12
C VAL A 116 -10.56 -6.68 3.48
N VAL A 117 -9.63 -7.02 4.39
CA VAL A 117 -9.54 -6.39 5.72
C VAL A 117 -9.33 -4.88 5.59
N LEU A 118 -8.38 -4.45 4.76
CA LEU A 118 -8.08 -3.04 4.49
C LEU A 118 -9.33 -2.30 3.98
N ASN A 119 -9.97 -2.85 2.94
CA ASN A 119 -11.13 -2.25 2.31
C ASN A 119 -12.32 -2.13 3.27
N LEU A 120 -12.60 -3.16 4.07
CA LEU A 120 -13.69 -3.10 5.06
C LEU A 120 -13.42 -2.04 6.12
N LEU A 121 -12.20 -1.97 6.66
CA LEU A 121 -11.85 -0.93 7.64
C LEU A 121 -12.04 0.48 7.09
N PHE A 122 -11.78 0.68 5.80
CA PHE A 122 -11.89 1.99 5.16
C PHE A 122 -13.33 2.33 4.76
N ASN A 123 -14.05 1.39 4.15
CA ASN A 123 -15.45 1.58 3.72
C ASN A 123 -16.36 1.91 4.92
N TYR A 124 -16.07 1.36 6.09
CA TYR A 124 -16.80 1.65 7.31
C TYR A 124 -16.31 2.89 8.08
N ASP A 125 -15.26 3.56 7.61
CA ASP A 125 -14.49 4.59 8.35
C ASP A 125 -14.18 4.09 9.78
N ALA A 126 -13.76 2.82 9.87
CA ALA A 126 -13.65 2.09 11.12
C ALA A 126 -12.33 2.34 11.83
N ILE A 127 -11.38 3.05 11.24
CA ILE A 127 -10.07 3.32 11.83
C ILE A 127 -9.63 4.77 11.58
N LYS A 128 -8.97 5.40 12.56
CA LYS A 128 -8.58 6.82 12.47
C LYS A 128 -7.36 7.17 13.32
N GLY A 129 -6.70 8.27 12.96
CA GLY A 129 -5.57 8.83 13.71
C GLY A 129 -4.45 7.81 13.92
N LYS A 130 -3.94 7.70 15.15
CA LYS A 130 -2.83 6.78 15.49
C LYS A 130 -3.12 5.30 15.18
N ASN A 131 -4.40 4.88 15.14
CA ASN A 131 -4.74 3.49 14.86
C ASN A 131 -4.51 3.14 13.38
N VAL A 132 -4.42 4.13 12.50
CA VAL A 132 -4.02 3.90 11.10
C VAL A 132 -2.56 3.44 11.02
N LEU A 133 -1.68 3.89 11.93
CA LEU A 133 -0.32 3.37 12.05
C LEU A 133 -0.32 1.92 12.55
N LYS A 134 -1.22 1.58 13.49
CA LYS A 134 -1.42 0.19 13.92
C LYS A 134 -1.87 -0.72 12.79
N LEU A 135 -2.68 -0.22 11.85
CA LEU A 135 -3.03 -0.96 10.64
C LEU A 135 -1.82 -1.18 9.72
N ASN A 136 -0.97 -0.16 9.53
CA ASN A 136 0.27 -0.35 8.77
C ASN A 136 1.17 -1.41 9.42
N GLU A 137 1.38 -1.33 10.73
CA GLU A 137 2.16 -2.32 11.49
C GLU A 137 1.57 -3.73 11.32
N PHE A 138 0.26 -3.88 11.51
CA PHE A 138 -0.44 -5.16 11.35
C PHE A 138 -0.30 -5.75 9.95
N LEU A 139 -0.38 -4.93 8.90
CA LEU A 139 -0.15 -5.38 7.52
C LEU A 139 1.29 -5.87 7.32
N VAL A 140 2.29 -5.11 7.78
CA VAL A 140 3.70 -5.47 7.65
C VAL A 140 4.06 -6.72 8.44
N GLU A 141 3.52 -6.88 9.66
CA GLU A 141 3.69 -8.08 10.48
C GLU A 141 3.10 -9.33 9.82
N ASN A 142 2.05 -9.16 9.01
CA ASN A 142 1.45 -10.22 8.21
C ASN A 142 2.07 -10.35 6.80
N ASN A 143 3.31 -9.87 6.62
CA ASN A 143 4.09 -9.97 5.39
C ASN A 143 3.48 -9.24 4.19
N VAL A 144 2.66 -8.21 4.40
CA VAL A 144 2.17 -7.35 3.33
C VAL A 144 3.19 -6.23 3.10
N ASP A 145 3.75 -6.15 1.88
CA ASP A 145 4.78 -5.16 1.57
C ASP A 145 4.21 -3.95 0.83
N TYR A 146 3.29 -4.16 -0.11
CA TYR A 146 2.70 -3.10 -0.91
C TYR A 146 1.28 -3.44 -1.38
N GLY A 147 0.55 -2.42 -1.84
CA GLY A 147 -0.66 -2.57 -2.65
C GLY A 147 -0.55 -1.80 -3.96
N VAL A 148 -1.29 -2.22 -4.99
CA VAL A 148 -1.26 -1.59 -6.32
C VAL A 148 -2.63 -1.08 -6.71
N VAL A 149 -2.67 0.21 -7.04
CA VAL A 149 -3.81 0.91 -7.61
C VAL A 149 -3.50 1.19 -9.07
N THR A 150 -4.30 0.61 -9.96
CA THR A 150 -4.26 0.87 -11.41
C THR A 150 -5.35 1.86 -11.77
N ASN A 151 -5.20 2.53 -12.92
CA ASN A 151 -6.16 3.53 -13.39
C ASN A 151 -6.33 4.71 -12.41
N PHE A 152 -5.25 5.14 -11.76
CA PHE A 152 -5.32 6.17 -10.73
C PHE A 152 -5.84 7.49 -11.33
N SER A 153 -6.88 8.06 -10.69
CA SER A 153 -7.61 9.23 -11.19
C SER A 153 -8.11 9.11 -12.63
N GLY A 154 -8.37 7.89 -13.12
CA GLY A 154 -8.90 7.64 -14.47
C GLY A 154 -7.87 7.71 -15.60
N ARG A 155 -6.57 7.81 -15.29
CA ARG A 155 -5.46 7.78 -16.26
C ARG A 155 -4.78 6.42 -16.25
N ASP A 156 -3.99 6.07 -17.27
CA ASP A 156 -3.11 4.88 -17.27
C ASP A 156 -1.92 5.05 -16.30
N GLU A 157 -2.23 5.41 -15.06
CA GLU A 157 -1.31 5.66 -13.98
C GLU A 157 -1.42 4.53 -12.97
N ILE A 158 -0.25 3.97 -12.63
CA ILE A 158 -0.12 2.99 -11.57
C ILE A 158 0.49 3.66 -10.35
N VAL A 159 -0.17 3.46 -9.21
CA VAL A 159 0.26 3.90 -7.89
C VAL A 159 0.51 2.69 -7.00
N PHE A 160 1.70 2.63 -6.42
CA PHE A 160 2.07 1.70 -5.37
C PHE A 160 1.85 2.37 -4.01
N VAL A 161 1.20 1.67 -3.09
CA VAL A 161 1.13 2.04 -1.69
C VAL A 161 2.08 1.12 -0.93
N LEU A 162 3.26 1.61 -0.58
CA LEU A 162 4.25 0.85 0.18
C LEU A 162 3.88 0.85 1.66
N PHE A 163 3.52 -0.32 2.18
CA PHE A 163 3.29 -0.53 3.61
C PHE A 163 4.61 -0.79 4.33
N ASN A 164 5.46 -1.65 3.77
CA ASN A 164 6.75 -2.02 4.34
C ASN A 164 7.86 -1.11 3.80
N LEU A 165 8.11 0.01 4.48
CA LEU A 165 9.13 0.98 4.07
C LEU A 165 10.57 0.45 4.17
N LYS A 166 10.79 -0.72 4.80
CA LYS A 166 12.11 -1.38 4.81
C LYS A 166 12.53 -1.84 3.41
N LYS A 167 11.58 -1.97 2.47
CA LYS A 167 11.84 -2.31 1.06
C LYS A 167 12.50 -1.18 0.27
N ILE A 168 12.50 0.05 0.78
CA ILE A 168 13.15 1.18 0.12
C ILE A 168 14.67 1.02 0.22
N ASN A 169 15.31 0.98 -0.95
CA ASN A 169 16.76 0.93 -1.08
C ASN A 169 17.36 2.33 -1.14
N LYS A 170 16.72 3.25 -1.89
CA LYS A 170 17.26 4.58 -2.17
C LYS A 170 16.15 5.61 -2.35
N VAL A 171 16.38 6.81 -1.85
CA VAL A 171 15.55 7.99 -2.13
C VAL A 171 16.46 9.09 -2.64
N VAL A 172 16.14 9.67 -3.79
CA VAL A 172 16.91 10.75 -4.40
C VAL A 172 15.98 11.93 -4.69
N PRO A 173 16.19 13.11 -4.07
CA PRO A 173 15.46 14.31 -4.47
C PRO A 173 15.89 14.73 -5.88
N ILE A 174 14.91 15.03 -6.74
CA ILE A 174 15.12 15.44 -8.12
C ILE A 174 14.56 16.85 -8.28
N SER A 175 15.37 17.77 -8.82
CA SER A 175 14.92 19.10 -9.18
C SER A 175 14.10 19.04 -10.47
N SER A 176 13.07 19.88 -10.61
CA SER A 176 12.22 19.90 -11.81
C SER A 176 13.00 20.18 -13.10
N LYS A 177 14.15 20.87 -13.02
CA LYS A 177 15.02 21.13 -14.17
C LYS A 177 15.80 19.89 -14.64
N ASP A 178 15.93 18.88 -13.78
CA ASP A 178 16.72 17.66 -14.03
C ASP A 178 15.82 16.51 -14.51
N VAL A 179 14.51 16.74 -14.67
CA VAL A 179 13.54 15.73 -15.13
C VAL A 179 13.50 15.72 -16.65
N LEU A 180 13.86 14.58 -17.25
CA LEU A 180 13.78 14.39 -18.69
C LEU A 180 12.35 14.05 -19.12
N LEU A 181 11.97 14.40 -20.34
CA LEU A 181 10.64 14.06 -20.89
C LEU A 181 10.39 12.54 -20.88
N SER A 182 11.43 11.72 -21.05
CA SER A 182 11.35 10.26 -20.96
C SER A 182 10.94 9.75 -19.58
N ASP A 183 11.14 10.57 -18.53
CA ASP A 183 10.93 10.17 -17.15
C ASP A 183 9.56 10.63 -16.63
N PHE A 184 8.78 11.35 -17.45
CA PHE A 184 7.45 11.81 -17.08
C PHE A 184 6.49 10.65 -16.80
N GLU A 185 6.65 9.55 -17.53
CA GLU A 185 5.84 8.34 -17.43
C GLU A 185 6.76 7.11 -17.38
N ILE A 186 6.83 6.50 -16.20
CA ILE A 186 7.62 5.28 -15.99
C ILE A 186 6.78 4.09 -16.44
N LYS A 187 7.16 3.50 -17.57
CA LYS A 187 6.52 2.28 -18.08
C LYS A 187 6.93 1.09 -17.22
N ILE A 188 5.95 0.46 -16.59
CA ILE A 188 6.14 -0.78 -15.84
C ILE A 188 5.30 -1.90 -16.45
N ASN A 189 5.94 -3.02 -16.78
CA ASN A 189 5.23 -4.27 -17.08
C ASN A 189 4.88 -4.95 -15.75
N TYR A 190 3.84 -4.45 -15.08
CA TYR A 190 3.27 -5.13 -13.91
C TYR A 190 2.27 -6.20 -14.38
N ASN A 191 2.78 -7.36 -14.79
CA ASN A 191 1.93 -8.49 -15.11
C ASN A 191 1.37 -9.11 -13.82
N ASN A 192 0.03 -9.17 -13.70
CA ASN A 192 -0.72 -9.84 -12.64
C ASN A 192 -0.55 -11.38 -12.62
N GLU A 193 0.53 -11.94 -13.19
CA GLU A 193 0.74 -13.39 -13.38
C GLU A 193 0.80 -14.20 -12.08
N TYR A 194 0.94 -13.55 -10.93
CA TYR A 194 0.81 -14.21 -9.61
C TYR A 194 -0.60 -14.77 -9.32
N ARG A 195 -1.61 -14.43 -10.13
CA ARG A 195 -2.98 -14.99 -9.99
C ARG A 195 -3.11 -16.47 -10.33
N LYS A 196 -2.26 -17.04 -11.20
CA LYS A 196 -2.46 -18.40 -11.73
C LYS A 196 -1.86 -19.54 -10.89
N ASN A 197 -0.89 -19.26 -10.01
CA ASN A 197 -0.12 -20.34 -9.37
C ASN A 197 -0.52 -20.70 -7.94
N LYS A 198 -1.66 -20.20 -7.42
CA LYS A 198 -2.13 -20.56 -6.06
C LYS A 198 -3.58 -21.01 -5.95
N ILE A 199 -4.31 -21.09 -7.08
CA ILE A 199 -5.62 -21.75 -7.15
C ILE A 199 -5.43 -23.02 -7.98
N SER A 200 -4.61 -23.93 -7.48
CA SER A 200 -4.61 -25.32 -7.92
C SER A 200 -4.96 -26.14 -6.69
N ILE A 201 -6.27 -26.36 -6.58
CA ILE A 201 -7.02 -27.41 -5.89
C ILE A 201 -6.50 -27.82 -4.50
#